data_AF-A0A956S264-F1
#
_entry.id   AF-A0A956S264-F1
#
_cell.length_a   1.000
_cell.length_b   1.000
_cell.length_c   1.000
_cell.angle_alpha   90.00
_cell.angle_beta   90.00
_cell.angle_gamma   90.00
#
_symmetry.space_group_name_H-M   'P 1'
#
loop_
_entity.id
_entity.type
_entity.pdbx_description
1 polymer ?
#
loop_
_entity_poly.entity_id
_entity_poly.type
_entity_poly.pdbx_seq_one_letter_code
_entity_poly.pdbx_strand_id
1 'polypeptide(L)'
;MTYIIAQPCVDVRDRGCVDVCPVDCIYEVEDTELSEGDEAYKPMLYIHPEECIDCGACEPECPVEAIFPEDEVPDDMQDFIGYNYKAFGLDAP
;
A
#
# COMPACT_ATOMS: atom_id res chain seq x y z
N MET A 1 -4.36 -1.97 13.03
CA MET A 1 -4.59 -0.95 11.99
C MET A 1 -3.60 -1.30 10.90
N THR A 2 -3.48 -0.54 9.82
CA THR A 2 -2.45 -0.81 8.83
C THR A 2 -1.88 0.49 8.27
N TYR A 3 -0.80 0.35 7.50
CA TYR A 3 -0.30 1.42 6.64
C TYR A 3 -0.82 1.20 5.22
N ILE A 4 -1.07 2.31 4.52
CA ILE A 4 -1.68 2.36 3.20
C ILE A 4 -0.73 3.05 2.24
N ILE A 5 -0.45 2.41 1.11
CA ILE A 5 0.24 3.04 -0.02
C ILE A 5 -0.80 3.75 -0.89
N ALA A 6 -0.63 5.05 -1.07
CA ALA A 6 -1.55 5.94 -1.75
C ALA A 6 -1.02 6.43 -3.11
N GLN A 7 -1.73 7.40 -3.69
CA GLN A 7 -1.54 7.90 -5.05
C GLN A 7 -0.09 8.23 -5.46
N PRO A 8 0.77 8.83 -4.61
CA PRO A 8 2.11 9.22 -5.04
C PRO A 8 3.01 8.04 -5.45
N CYS A 9 2.68 6.81 -5.07
CA CYS A 9 3.44 5.61 -5.47
C CYS A 9 3.15 5.16 -6.92
N VAL A 10 2.01 5.56 -7.48
CA VAL A 10 1.56 5.14 -8.83
C VAL A 10 2.58 5.57 -9.87
N ASP A 11 3.04 4.60 -10.66
CA ASP A 11 4.10 4.74 -11.67
C ASP A 11 5.50 5.08 -11.14
N VAL A 12 5.70 5.17 -9.82
CA VAL A 12 7.01 5.46 -9.19
C VAL A 12 7.71 4.18 -8.77
N ARG A 13 7.07 3.37 -7.90
CA ARG A 13 7.60 2.09 -7.39
C ARG A 13 9.10 2.13 -7.01
N ASP A 14 9.46 3.05 -6.12
CA ASP A 14 10.85 3.26 -5.68
C ASP A 14 11.42 2.06 -4.90
N ARG A 15 10.57 1.37 -4.13
CA ARG A 15 10.89 0.16 -3.33
C ARG A 15 11.76 0.37 -2.09
N GLY A 16 12.18 1.59 -1.74
CA GLY A 16 12.91 1.84 -0.48
C GLY A 16 12.16 1.37 0.78
N CYS A 17 10.84 1.41 0.77
CA CYS A 17 9.99 0.92 1.86
C CYS A 17 10.03 -0.61 2.07
N VAL A 18 10.37 -1.39 1.04
CA VAL A 18 10.38 -2.86 1.10
C VAL A 18 11.51 -3.35 2.02
N ASP A 19 12.70 -2.75 1.90
CA ASP A 19 13.90 -3.19 2.63
C ASP A 19 13.82 -2.95 4.14
N VAL A 20 12.92 -2.07 4.59
CA VAL A 20 12.75 -1.71 6.01
C VAL A 20 11.54 -2.38 6.67
N CYS A 21 10.69 -3.07 5.90
CA CYS A 21 9.52 -3.73 6.46
C CYS A 21 9.96 -4.97 7.25
N PRO A 22 9.70 -5.05 8.58
CA PRO A 22 10.19 -6.15 9.41
C PRO A 22 9.46 -7.48 9.20
N VAL A 23 8.35 -7.46 8.46
CA VAL A 23 7.47 -8.61 8.21
C VAL A 23 7.29 -8.88 6.71
N ASP A 24 8.06 -8.21 5.85
CA ASP A 24 8.05 -8.39 4.39
C ASP A 24 6.65 -8.29 3.73
N CYS A 25 5.77 -7.44 4.28
CA CYS A 25 4.36 -7.35 3.86
C CYS A 25 4.08 -6.31 2.75
N ILE A 26 5.07 -5.97 1.93
CA ILE A 26 4.95 -4.98 0.84
C ILE A 26 5.20 -5.67 -0.51
N TYR A 27 4.22 -5.61 -1.40
CA TYR A 27 4.17 -6.40 -2.63
C TYR A 27 4.09 -5.51 -3.87
N GLU A 28 4.70 -5.95 -4.97
CA GLU A 28 4.41 -5.39 -6.30
C GLU A 28 3.02 -5.81 -6.76
N VAL A 29 2.37 -5.03 -7.62
CA VAL A 29 1.02 -5.36 -8.12
C VAL A 29 0.98 -6.76 -8.75
N GLU A 30 2.07 -7.21 -9.37
CA GLU A 30 2.21 -8.54 -9.98
C GLU A 30 2.24 -9.69 -8.96
N ASP A 31 2.53 -9.40 -7.68
CA ASP A 31 2.52 -10.37 -6.58
C ASP A 31 1.17 -10.38 -5.82
N THR A 32 0.22 -9.54 -6.23
CA THR A 32 -1.14 -9.44 -5.63
C THR A 32 -2.17 -10.27 -6.41
N GLU A 33 -3.41 -10.29 -5.94
CA GLU A 33 -4.53 -10.91 -6.65
C GLU A 33 -5.09 -10.06 -7.80
N LEU A 34 -4.60 -8.81 -7.97
CA LEU A 34 -5.09 -7.88 -8.98
C LEU A 34 -4.57 -8.23 -10.37
N SER A 35 -5.44 -8.09 -11.36
CA SER A 35 -5.14 -8.23 -12.77
C SER A 35 -5.42 -6.92 -13.52
N GLU A 36 -4.78 -6.73 -14.67
CA GLU A 36 -5.10 -5.61 -15.56
C GLU A 36 -6.59 -5.61 -15.90
N GLY A 37 -7.28 -4.53 -15.53
CA GLY A 37 -8.73 -4.38 -15.70
C GLY A 37 -9.50 -4.32 -14.39
N ASP A 38 -8.91 -4.75 -13.28
CA ASP A 38 -9.49 -4.53 -11.95
C ASP A 38 -9.46 -3.04 -11.59
N GLU A 39 -10.53 -2.56 -10.93
CA GLU A 39 -10.64 -1.17 -10.50
C GLU A 39 -9.47 -0.77 -9.59
N ALA A 40 -9.08 -1.67 -8.69
CA ALA A 40 -8.00 -1.47 -7.74
C ALA A 40 -6.60 -1.63 -8.37
N TYR A 41 -6.50 -2.12 -9.61
CA TYR A 41 -5.22 -2.25 -10.29
C TYR A 41 -4.61 -0.86 -10.54
N LYS A 42 -3.49 -0.60 -9.90
CA LYS A 42 -2.61 0.55 -10.07
C LYS A 42 -1.16 0.04 -10.13
N PRO A 43 -0.32 0.56 -11.04
CA PRO A 43 1.10 0.20 -11.13
C PRO A 43 1.89 0.83 -9.96
N MET A 44 1.70 0.27 -8.76
CA MET A 44 2.26 0.72 -7.50
C MET A 44 2.56 -0.48 -6.58
N LEU A 45 3.15 -0.22 -5.41
CA LEU A 45 3.29 -1.21 -4.35
C LEU A 45 2.03 -1.25 -3.47
N TYR A 46 1.78 -2.38 -2.82
CA TYR A 46 0.65 -2.60 -1.92
C TYR A 46 1.14 -3.16 -0.58
N ILE A 47 0.58 -2.65 0.52
CA ILE A 47 0.82 -3.21 1.87
C ILE A 47 -0.29 -4.21 2.17
N HIS A 48 0.07 -5.43 2.60
CA HIS A 48 -0.91 -6.42 3.04
C HIS A 48 -1.49 -6.04 4.41
N PRO A 49 -2.80 -5.71 4.51
CA PRO A 49 -3.38 -5.14 5.73
C PRO A 49 -3.32 -6.05 6.95
N GLU A 50 -3.51 -7.36 6.78
CA GLU A 50 -3.49 -8.32 7.91
C GLU A 50 -2.08 -8.74 8.35
N GLU A 51 -1.05 -8.49 7.53
CA GLU A 51 0.34 -8.83 7.87
C GLU A 51 1.08 -7.62 8.46
N CYS A 52 0.67 -6.41 8.09
CA CYS A 52 1.22 -5.19 8.65
C CYS A 52 1.07 -5.16 10.17
N ILE A 53 2.14 -4.81 10.87
CA ILE A 53 2.19 -4.75 12.34
C ILE A 53 2.24 -3.31 12.88
N ASP A 54 1.83 -2.33 12.09
CA ASP A 54 1.75 -0.91 12.49
C ASP A 54 3.08 -0.33 13.04
N CYS A 55 4.23 -0.78 12.51
CA CYS A 55 5.53 -0.36 13.04
C CYS A 55 6.01 1.02 12.56
N GLY A 56 5.47 1.53 11.44
CA GLY A 56 5.83 2.84 10.87
C GLY A 56 7.21 2.96 10.23
N ALA A 57 7.95 1.85 10.06
CA ALA A 57 9.30 1.90 9.49
C ALA A 57 9.31 2.32 8.00
N CYS A 58 8.27 1.99 7.24
CA CYS A 58 8.20 2.25 5.80
C CYS A 58 7.90 3.71 5.43
N GLU A 59 7.15 4.43 6.26
CA GLU A 59 6.71 5.81 6.02
C GLU A 59 7.87 6.78 5.72
N PRO A 60 8.89 6.93 6.58
CA PRO A 60 9.98 7.89 6.35
C PRO A 60 10.90 7.50 5.17
N GLU A 61 10.85 6.25 4.71
CA GLU A 61 11.71 5.76 3.62
C GLU A 61 11.09 6.01 2.25
N CYS A 62 9.81 6.38 2.16
CA CYS A 62 9.17 6.65 0.88
C CYS A 62 9.52 8.06 0.37
N PRO A 63 10.31 8.20 -0.71
CA PRO A 63 10.80 9.50 -1.17
C PRO A 63 9.72 10.41 -1.77
N VAL A 64 8.55 9.85 -2.07
CA VAL A 64 7.38 10.56 -2.61
C VAL A 64 6.23 10.66 -1.61
N GLU A 65 6.50 10.36 -0.32
CA GLU A 65 5.54 10.52 0.78
C GLU A 65 4.20 9.82 0.48
N ALA A 66 4.25 8.59 -0.02
CA ALA A 66 3.07 7.86 -0.48
C ALA A 66 2.42 6.98 0.59
N ILE A 67 3.02 6.86 1.78
CA ILE A 67 2.63 5.86 2.78
C ILE A 67 2.07 6.57 3.99
N PHE A 68 0.86 6.19 4.40
CA PHE A 68 0.15 6.83 5.51
C PHE A 68 -0.41 5.76 6.46
N PRO A 69 -0.51 6.03 7.76
CA PRO A 69 -1.44 5.31 8.62
C PRO A 69 -2.86 5.36 8.02
N GLU A 70 -3.61 4.27 8.13
CA GLU A 70 -4.96 4.14 7.54
C GLU A 70 -5.90 5.30 7.92
N ASP A 71 -5.84 5.76 9.16
CA ASP A 71 -6.65 6.87 9.70
C ASP A 71 -6.13 8.27 9.35
N GLU A 72 -4.94 8.35 8.74
CA GLU A 72 -4.28 9.58 8.32
C GLU A 72 -4.19 9.71 6.79
N VAL A 73 -4.76 8.77 6.02
CA VAL A 73 -4.85 8.88 4.56
C VAL A 73 -5.60 10.18 4.19
N PRO A 74 -5.05 11.03 3.32
CA PRO A 74 -5.71 12.27 2.90
C PRO A 74 -7.10 12.05 2.29
N ASP A 75 -8.01 13.01 2.46
CA ASP A 75 -9.41 12.94 2.01
C ASP A 75 -9.56 12.63 0.50
N ASP A 76 -8.63 13.11 -0.32
CA ASP A 76 -8.62 12.90 -1.78
C ASP A 76 -8.03 11.55 -2.20
N MET A 77 -7.52 10.76 -1.26
CA MET A 77 -6.87 9.47 -1.50
C MET A 77 -7.51 8.31 -0.72
N GLN A 78 -8.71 8.51 -0.16
CA GLN A 78 -9.42 7.51 0.65
C GLN A 78 -9.66 6.18 -0.09
N ASP A 79 -9.85 6.20 -1.41
CA ASP A 79 -10.04 4.98 -2.22
C ASP A 79 -8.83 4.02 -2.13
N PHE A 80 -7.63 4.53 -1.83
CA PHE A 80 -6.42 3.72 -1.73
C PHE A 80 -6.42 2.80 -0.51
N ILE A 81 -7.21 3.12 0.52
CA ILE A 81 -7.48 2.17 1.62
C ILE A 81 -8.08 0.90 0.99
N GLY A 82 -9.20 1.06 0.28
CA GLY A 82 -9.86 -0.04 -0.41
C GLY A 82 -8.95 -0.78 -1.40
N TYR A 83 -8.07 -0.08 -2.11
CA TYR A 83 -7.14 -0.72 -3.07
C TYR A 83 -6.10 -1.62 -2.40
N ASN A 84 -5.56 -1.24 -1.25
CA ASN A 84 -4.61 -2.09 -0.51
C ASN A 84 -5.28 -3.37 0.02
N TYR A 85 -6.55 -3.31 0.42
CA TYR A 85 -7.31 -4.48 0.86
C TYR A 85 -7.72 -5.39 -0.31
N LYS A 86 -8.30 -4.79 -1.36
CA LYS A 86 -8.73 -5.53 -2.56
C LYS A 86 -7.57 -6.24 -3.25
N ALA A 87 -6.33 -5.76 -3.08
CA ALA A 87 -5.15 -6.42 -3.59
C ALA A 87 -4.94 -7.86 -3.09
N PHE A 88 -5.48 -8.17 -1.91
CA PHE A 88 -5.33 -9.48 -1.26
C PHE A 88 -6.69 -10.16 -0.99
N GLY A 89 -7.72 -9.77 -1.76
CA GLY A 89 -9.06 -10.34 -1.61
C GLY A 89 -9.75 -9.98 -0.29
N LEU A 90 -9.32 -8.90 0.37
CA LEU A 90 -9.85 -8.45 1.65
C LEU A 90 -10.85 -7.30 1.46
N ASP A 91 -11.75 -7.15 2.44
CA ASP A 91 -12.66 -6.02 2.55
C ASP A 91 -12.07 -4.96 3.50
N ALA A 92 -12.06 -3.70 3.07
CA ALA A 92 -11.69 -2.58 3.93
C ALA A 92 -12.71 -2.40 5.08
N PRO A 93 -12.26 -1.94 6.25
CA PRO A 93 -13.11 -1.76 7.44
C PRO A 93 -14.19 -0.67 7.31
#